data_AF-A0A948E264-F1
#
_entry.id   AF-A0A948E264-F1
#
_cell.length_a   1.000
_cell.length_b   1.000
_cell.length_c   1.000
_cell.angle_alpha   90.00
_cell.angle_beta   90.00
_cell.angle_gamma   90.00
#
_symmetry.space_group_name_H-M   'P 1'
#
loop_
_entity.id
_entity.type
_entity.pdbx_description
1 polymer ?
#
loop_
_entity_poly.entity_id
_entity_poly.type
_entity_poly.pdbx_seq_one_letter_code
_entity_poly.pdbx_strand_id
1 'polypeptide(L)'
;MNLVKRMNNKKGQGMTEYIIIVALIAIAAIGVITLFGDDIRKLFGASANALAGETNVQTNAMKAGNKEIRTKGLKEFGKDNDGMGS
;
A
#
# COMPACT_ATOMS: atom_id res chain seq x y z
N MET A 1 25.73 -40.55 -44.82
CA MET A 1 25.09 -40.32 -43.51
C MET A 1 24.89 -38.83 -43.36
N ASN A 2 23.69 -38.33 -43.68
CA ASN A 2 23.44 -36.88 -43.67
C ASN A 2 22.89 -36.47 -42.30
N LEU A 3 23.69 -35.69 -41.58
CA LEU A 3 23.38 -35.20 -40.24
C LEU A 3 22.33 -34.07 -40.35
N VAL A 4 21.12 -34.32 -39.88
CA VAL A 4 20.05 -33.31 -39.80
C VAL A 4 20.46 -32.25 -38.78
N LYS A 5 20.95 -31.11 -39.27
CA LYS A 5 21.26 -29.94 -38.44
C LYS A 5 19.95 -29.27 -38.04
N ARG A 6 19.47 -29.53 -36.83
CA ARG A 6 18.34 -28.77 -36.25
C ARG A 6 18.79 -27.32 -36.07
N MET A 7 18.28 -26.43 -36.91
CA MET A 7 18.47 -24.99 -36.76
C MET A 7 17.65 -24.51 -35.57
N ASN A 8 18.32 -24.25 -34.44
CA ASN A 8 17.71 -23.56 -33.31
C ASN A 8 17.47 -22.09 -33.69
N ASN A 9 16.25 -21.78 -34.15
CA ASN A 9 15.80 -20.41 -34.40
C ASN A 9 15.58 -19.66 -33.08
N LYS A 10 16.68 -19.17 -32.48
CA LYS A 10 16.69 -18.39 -31.22
C LYS A 10 16.31 -16.90 -31.38
N LYS A 11 15.70 -16.48 -32.49
CA LYS A 11 15.46 -15.04 -32.77
C LYS A 11 14.12 -14.48 -32.28
N GLY A 12 13.25 -15.30 -31.69
CA GLY A 12 11.98 -14.82 -31.09
C GLY A 12 11.63 -15.44 -29.74
N GLN A 13 12.45 -16.38 -29.24
CA GLN A 13 12.13 -17.16 -28.05
C GLN A 13 12.10 -16.31 -26.76
N GLY A 14 12.91 -15.26 -26.67
CA GLY A 14 12.94 -14.40 -25.48
C GLY A 14 11.80 -13.36 -25.44
N MET A 15 11.54 -12.65 -26.54
CA MET A 15 10.65 -11.47 -26.51
C MET A 15 9.21 -11.82 -26.11
N THR A 16 8.65 -12.89 -26.68
CA THR A 16 7.28 -13.30 -26.36
C THR A 16 7.18 -13.92 -24.96
N GLU A 17 8.19 -14.67 -24.52
CA GLU A 17 8.23 -15.26 -23.17
C GLU A 17 8.27 -14.16 -22.10
N TYR A 18 9.11 -13.13 -22.28
CA TYR A 18 9.13 -11.99 -21.37
C TYR A 18 7.82 -11.21 -21.38
N ILE A 19 7.19 -11.01 -22.53
CA ILE A 19 5.89 -10.32 -22.62
C ILE A 19 4.82 -11.09 -21.85
N ILE A 20 4.77 -12.43 -21.98
CA ILE A 20 3.82 -13.26 -21.26
C ILE A 20 4.05 -13.15 -19.74
N ILE A 21 5.29 -13.27 -19.28
CA ILE A 21 5.63 -13.16 -17.85
C ILE A 21 5.23 -11.77 -17.31
N VAL A 22 5.55 -10.70 -18.04
CA VAL A 22 5.17 -9.33 -17.65
C VAL A 22 3.66 -9.16 -17.58
N ALA A 23 2.91 -9.71 -18.54
CA ALA A 23 1.45 -9.67 -18.52
C ALA A 23 0.85 -10.37 -17.29
N LEU A 24 1.41 -11.53 -16.90
CA LEU A 24 0.99 -12.25 -15.70
C LEU A 24 1.29 -11.45 -14.42
N ILE A 25 2.46 -10.83 -14.32
CA ILE A 25 2.83 -9.98 -13.18
C ILE A 25 1.90 -8.75 -13.11
N ALA A 26 1.58 -8.13 -14.24
CA ALA A 26 0.70 -6.97 -14.27
C ALA A 26 -0.71 -7.28 -13.75
N ILE A 27 -1.28 -8.42 -14.15
CA ILE A 27 -2.59 -8.87 -13.65
C ILE A 27 -2.54 -9.13 -12.14
N ALA A 28 -1.51 -9.82 -11.66
CA ALA A 28 -1.31 -10.06 -10.23
C ALA A 28 -1.16 -8.75 -9.44
N ALA A 29 -0.40 -7.79 -9.97
CA ALA A 29 -0.19 -6.48 -9.36
C ALA A 29 -1.48 -5.67 -9.25
N ILE A 30 -2.35 -5.69 -10.27
CA ILE A 30 -3.68 -5.05 -10.20
C ILE A 30 -4.48 -5.65 -9.03
N GLY A 31 -4.49 -6.97 -8.87
CA GLY A 31 -5.16 -7.64 -7.75
C GLY A 31 -4.62 -7.23 -6.37
N VAL A 32 -3.29 -7.23 -6.20
CA VAL A 32 -2.67 -6.81 -4.94
C VAL A 32 -2.94 -5.34 -4.63
N ILE A 33 -2.80 -4.45 -5.61
CA ILE A 33 -2.99 -3.00 -5.42
C ILE A 33 -4.46 -2.67 -5.14
N THR A 34 -5.40 -3.36 -5.78
CA THR A 34 -6.84 -3.13 -5.51
C THR A 34 -7.24 -3.64 -4.13
N LEU A 35 -6.69 -4.77 -3.68
CA LEU A 35 -7.02 -5.34 -2.36
C LEU A 35 -6.31 -4.62 -1.20
N PHE A 36 -5.05 -4.21 -1.37
CA PHE A 36 -4.22 -3.70 -0.28
C PHE A 36 -3.79 -2.23 -0.45
N GLY A 37 -4.10 -1.59 -1.58
CA GLY A 37 -3.66 -0.22 -1.87
C GLY A 37 -4.20 0.81 -0.89
N ASP A 38 -5.46 0.66 -0.46
CA ASP A 38 -6.07 1.55 0.52
C ASP A 38 -5.41 1.43 1.90
N ASP A 39 -5.07 0.22 2.33
CA ASP A 39 -4.43 -0.01 3.63
C ASP A 39 -2.97 0.47 3.65
N ILE A 40 -2.23 0.26 2.57
CA ILE A 40 -0.88 0.80 2.40
C ILE A 40 -0.92 2.34 2.44
N ARG A 41 -1.89 2.97 1.75
CA ARG A 41 -2.06 4.43 1.76
C ARG A 41 -2.41 4.97 3.15
N LYS A 42 -3.27 4.29 3.90
CA LYS A 42 -3.59 4.65 5.29
C LYS A 42 -2.35 4.63 6.18
N LEU A 43 -1.56 3.55 6.09
CA LEU A 43 -0.34 3.42 6.88
C LEU A 43 0.66 4.52 6.54
N PHE A 44 0.85 4.80 5.25
CA PHE A 44 1.75 5.86 4.81
C PHE A 44 1.30 7.25 5.27
N GLY A 45 -0.01 7.55 5.19
CA GLY A 45 -0.58 8.80 5.70
C GLY A 45 -0.43 8.94 7.22
N ALA A 46 -0.65 7.86 7.97
CA ALA A 46 -0.42 7.86 9.42
C ALA A 46 1.06 8.11 9.76
N SER A 47 2.00 7.47 9.04
CA SER A 47 3.44 7.70 9.21
C SER A 47 3.84 9.13 8.86
N ALA A 48 3.30 9.70 7.79
CA ALA A 48 3.56 11.09 7.39
C ALA A 48 3.04 12.08 8.44
N ASN A 49 1.82 11.89 8.95
CA ASN A 49 1.23 12.75 9.98
C ASN A 49 1.98 12.65 11.32
N ALA A 50 2.40 11.42 11.70
CA ALA A 50 3.22 11.22 12.89
C ALA A 50 4.58 11.92 12.77
N LEU A 51 5.21 11.86 11.58
CA LEU A 51 6.45 12.58 11.31
C LEU A 51 6.27 14.10 11.33
N ALA A 52 5.11 14.60 10.88
CA ALA A 52 4.76 16.01 10.94
C ALA A 52 4.41 16.51 12.36
N GLY A 53 4.43 15.64 13.37
CA GLY A 53 4.10 15.99 14.76
C GLY A 53 2.60 16.19 15.00
N GLU A 54 1.75 15.85 14.03
CA GLU A 54 0.31 15.96 14.17
C GLU A 54 -0.24 14.77 14.97
N THR A 55 -0.57 15.01 16.23
CA THR A 55 -1.18 13.99 17.13
C THR A 55 -2.68 13.78 16.88
N ASN A 56 -3.28 14.61 16.03
CA ASN A 56 -4.65 14.44 15.53
C ASN A 56 -4.57 13.81 14.14
N VAL A 57 -4.27 12.51 14.08
CA VAL A 57 -4.58 11.75 12.86
C VAL A 57 -6.10 11.65 12.78
N GLN A 58 -6.78 12.75 12.43
CA GLN A 58 -8.08 12.69 11.81
C GLN A 58 -7.83 12.06 10.46
N THR A 59 -7.85 10.74 10.46
CA THR A 59 -8.11 9.98 9.26
C THR A 59 -9.50 10.45 8.79
N ASN A 60 -9.53 11.49 7.94
CA ASN A 60 -10.70 11.82 7.14
C ASN A 60 -11.13 10.64 6.24
N ALA A 61 -10.40 9.51 6.30
CA ALA A 61 -10.78 8.18 5.85
C ALA A 61 -11.86 7.47 6.70
N MET A 62 -12.39 8.09 7.77
CA MET A 62 -13.55 7.55 8.52
C MET A 62 -14.90 7.91 7.88
N LYS A 63 -15.01 7.79 6.55
CA LYS A 63 -16.31 7.87 5.85
C LYS A 63 -16.64 6.63 5.02
N ALA A 64 -15.86 5.56 5.15
CA ALA A 64 -16.22 4.25 4.62
C ALA A 64 -16.22 3.21 5.77
N GLY A 65 -17.35 3.11 6.47
CA GLY A 65 -17.64 2.02 7.39
C GLY A 65 -17.12 2.19 8.82
N ASN A 66 -17.95 2.78 9.67
CA ASN A 66 -18.09 2.51 11.12
C ASN A 66 -16.81 2.14 11.89
N LYS A 67 -16.23 3.12 12.59
CA LYS A 67 -15.99 3.09 14.05
C LYS A 67 -15.00 4.20 14.41
N GLU A 68 -15.52 5.22 15.07
CA GLU A 68 -14.82 6.26 15.82
C GLU A 68 -13.56 5.70 16.52
N ILE A 69 -12.40 5.80 15.86
CA ILE A 69 -11.10 5.63 16.49
C ILE A 69 -10.93 6.89 17.34
N ARG A 70 -11.29 6.79 18.63
CA ARG A 70 -11.02 7.84 19.61
C ARG A 70 -9.52 7.89 19.86
N THR A 71 -8.80 8.59 18.99
CA THR A 71 -7.37 8.86 19.17
C THR A 71 -7.22 9.84 20.34
N LYS A 72 -7.08 9.33 21.57
CA LYS A 72 -6.69 10.11 22.74
C LYS A 72 -5.25 10.60 22.55
N GLY A 73 -5.11 11.74 21.87
CA GLY A 73 -3.84 12.40 21.63
C GLY A 73 -3.42 13.32 22.79
N LEU A 74 -2.20 13.87 22.70
CA LEU A 74 -1.59 14.81 23.67
C LEU A 74 -2.50 15.98 24.09
N LYS A 75 -3.48 16.36 23.28
CA LYS A 75 -4.49 17.38 23.60
C LYS A 75 -5.40 16.99 24.77
N GLU A 76 -5.57 15.70 25.05
CA GLU A 76 -6.40 15.22 26.16
C GLU A 76 -5.63 15.22 27.49
N PHE A 77 -4.30 15.06 27.46
CA PHE A 77 -3.46 15.04 28.66
C PHE A 77 -3.43 16.38 29.41
N GLY A 78 -3.77 17.49 28.76
CA GLY A 78 -3.88 18.80 29.39
C GLY A 78 -5.23 19.08 30.05
N LYS A 79 -6.29 18.35 29.69
CA LYS A 79 -7.64 18.60 30.22
C LYS A 79 -7.90 17.98 31.58
N ASP A 80 -7.19 16.90 31.90
CA ASP A 80 -7.30 16.24 33.21
C ASP A 80 -6.62 17.03 34.34
N ASN A 81 -5.87 18.10 34.04
CA ASN A 81 -5.16 18.93 35.03
C ASN A 81 -5.86 20.27 35.35
N ASP A 82 -6.88 20.69 34.60
CA ASP A 82 -7.61 21.94 34.85
C ASP A 82 -8.72 21.80 35.92
N GLY A 83 -8.83 20.62 36.56
CA GLY A 83 -9.85 20.32 37.57
C GLY A 83 -9.40 20.44 39.04
N MET A 84 -8.15 20.78 39.32
CA MET A 84 -7.59 20.80 40.67
C MET A 84 -7.22 22.23 41.10
N GLY A 85 -8.19 23.14 41.05
CA GLY A 85 -7.93 24.56 41.30
C GLY A 85 -9.19 25.41 41.45
N SER A 86 -10.08 25.01 42.37
CA SER A 86 -11.01 25.92 43.06
C SER A 86 -11.29 25.38 44.46
#